data_AF-A0A0B7MGG2-F1
#
_entry.id   AF-A0A0B7MGG2-F1
#
_cell.length_a   1.000
_cell.length_b   1.000
_cell.length_c   1.000
_cell.angle_alpha   90.00
_cell.angle_beta   90.00
_cell.angle_gamma   90.00
#
_symmetry.space_group_name_H-M   'P 1'
#
loop_
_entity.id
_entity.type
_entity.pdbx_description
1 polymer ?
#
loop_
_entity_poly.entity_id
_entity_poly.type
_entity_poly.pdbx_seq_one_letter_code
_entity_poly.pdbx_strand_id
1 'polypeptide(L)' 'MSGKVKGTLVIIGGSEDRKHKCLILKRFVELAGGEKARLAVITAATAKPTSVGSFIAAFFRSWGCRMWQF' A
#
# COMPACT_ATOMS: atom_id res chain seq x y z
N MET A 1 -10.40 -24.80 -9.73
CA MET A 1 -10.53 -23.59 -10.56
C MET A 1 -9.18 -22.87 -10.57
N SER A 2 -8.42 -22.91 -11.68
CA SER A 2 -7.17 -22.14 -11.79
C SER A 2 -7.34 -21.10 -12.89
N GLY A 3 -7.99 -19.99 -12.53
CA GLY A 3 -8.02 -18.80 -13.37
C GLY A 3 -6.78 -17.97 -13.06
N LYS A 4 -5.94 -17.68 -14.07
CA LYS A 4 -4.84 -16.72 -13.90
C LYS A 4 -5.42 -15.37 -13.48
N VAL A 5 -5.12 -14.94 -12.25
CA VAL A 5 -5.48 -13.61 -11.78
C VAL A 5 -4.55 -12.61 -12.48
N LYS A 6 -5.12 -11.69 -13.25
CA LYS A 6 -4.37 -10.53 -13.76
C LYS A 6 -4.29 -9.48 -12.64
N GLY A 7 -3.08 -9.06 -12.31
CA GLY A 7 -2.82 -8.00 -11.35
C GLY A 7 -1.70 -7.08 -11.83
N THR A 8 -1.62 -5.89 -11.26
CA THR A 8 -0.57 -4.91 -11.57
C THR A 8 0.56 -5.03 -10.55
N LEU A 9 1.80 -5.14 -11.03
CA LEU A 9 3.00 -5.07 -10.19
C LEU A 9 3.60 -3.66 -10.28
N VAL A 10 3.85 -3.05 -9.13
CA VAL A 10 4.56 -1.77 -9.01
C VAL A 10 5.82 -2.02 -8.20
N ILE A 11 7.00 -1.71 -8.76
CA ILE A 11 8.30 -1.83 -8.09
C ILE A 11 8.76 -0.42 -7.71
N ILE A 12 9.06 -0.22 -6.43
CA ILE A 12 9.53 1.06 -5.88
C ILE A 12 10.92 0.82 -5.30
N GLY A 13 11.94 1.53 -5.81
CA GLY A 13 13.34 1.36 -5.40
C GLY A 13 13.70 1.88 -4.00
N GLY A 14 12.71 2.26 -3.19
CA GLY A 14 12.88 2.89 -1.88
C GLY A 14 12.99 4.41 -1.94
N SER A 15 13.02 5.03 -0.75
CA SER A 15 13.05 6.49 -0.55
C SER A 15 11.94 7.25 -1.28
N GLU A 16 10.78 6.63 -1.44
CA GLU A 16 9.64 7.25 -2.08
C GLU A 16 9.13 8.47 -1.29
N ASP A 17 8.60 9.45 -2.01
CA ASP A 17 8.02 10.64 -1.39
C ASP A 17 6.77 10.27 -0.58
N ARG A 18 6.83 10.52 0.73
CA ARG A 18 5.75 10.34 1.70
C ARG A 18 5.31 11.66 2.34
N LYS A 19 5.81 12.80 1.86
CA LYS A 19 5.60 14.12 2.50
C LYS A 19 5.00 15.16 1.55
N HIS A 20 5.37 15.13 0.27
CA HIS A 20 4.97 16.15 -0.69
C HIS A 20 3.84 15.61 -1.58
N LYS A 21 4.09 15.46 -2.88
CA LYS A 21 3.05 15.11 -3.85
C LYS A 21 2.70 13.62 -3.81
N CYS A 22 3.61 12.78 -3.31
CA CYS A 22 3.47 11.33 -3.16
C CYS A 22 3.01 10.62 -4.45
N LEU A 23 3.55 11.05 -5.60
CA LEU A 23 3.02 10.70 -6.93
C LEU A 23 2.95 9.19 -7.16
N ILE A 24 4.01 8.45 -6.83
CA ILE A 24 4.05 6.99 -7.05
C ILE A 24 3.09 6.25 -6.12
N LEU A 25 2.92 6.71 -4.89
CA LEU A 25 2.01 6.09 -3.92
C LEU A 25 0.55 6.35 -4.28
N LYS A 26 0.23 7.54 -4.80
CA LYS A 26 -1.10 7.83 -5.35
C LYS A 26 -1.40 6.95 -6.56
N ARG A 27 -0.43 6.81 -7.47
CA ARG A 27 -0.57 5.91 -8.62
C ARG A 27 -0.77 4.45 -8.20
N PHE A 28 -0.07 3.99 -7.17
CA PHE A 28 -0.29 2.67 -6.58
C PHE A 28 -1.73 2.50 -6.09
N VAL A 29 -2.27 3.48 -5.35
CA VAL A 29 -3.66 3.43 -4.85
C VAL A 29 -4.67 3.43 -6.00
N GLU A 30 -4.49 4.25 -7.03
CA GLU A 30 -5.33 4.24 -8.24
C GLU A 30 -5.38 2.86 -8.88
N LEU A 31 -4.21 2.23 -9.07
CA LEU A 31 -4.08 0.90 -9.66
C LEU A 31 -4.66 -0.21 -8.77
N ALA A 32 -4.68 -0.01 -7.45
CA ALA A 32 -5.28 -0.91 -6.47
C ALA A 32 -6.81 -0.77 -6.35
N GLY A 33 -7.44 0.13 -7.10
CA GLY A 33 -8.89 0.35 -7.11
C GLY A 33 -9.35 1.69 -6.54
N GLY A 34 -8.44 2.64 -6.32
CA GLY A 34 -8.75 3.99 -5.86
C GLY A 34 -9.47 3.99 -4.52
N GLU A 35 -10.61 4.68 -4.43
CA GLU A 35 -11.45 4.74 -3.22
C GLU A 35 -11.97 3.37 -2.76
N LYS A 36 -12.02 2.38 -3.65
CA LYS A 36 -12.45 0.99 -3.33
C LYS A 36 -11.27 0.09 -2.99
N ALA A 37 -10.04 0.61 -2.94
CA ALA A 37 -8.85 -0.16 -2.66
C ALA A 37 -8.94 -0.84 -1.28
N ARG A 38 -8.66 -2.14 -1.27
CA ARG A 38 -8.52 -2.96 -0.06
C ARG A 38 -7.06 -3.35 0.06
N LEU A 39 -6.35 -2.70 0.98
CA LEU A 39 -4.90 -2.81 1.09
C LEU A 39 -4.52 -3.69 2.28
N ALA A 40 -3.53 -4.55 2.09
CA ALA A 40 -2.81 -5.24 3.15
C ALA A 40 -1.36 -4.75 3.16
N VAL A 41 -0.77 -4.62 4.35
CA VAL A 41 0.63 -4.20 4.53
C VAL A 41 1.39 -5.34 5.18
N ILE A 42 2.48 -5.76 4.53
CA ILE A 42 3.34 -6.83 4.99
C ILE A 42 4.70 -6.24 5.30
N THR A 43 5.11 -6.29 6.58
CA THR A 43 6.34 -5.65 7.08
C THR A 43 7.44 -6.66 7.42
N ALA A 44 7.46 -7.82 6.74
CA ALA A 44 8.43 -8.90 7.00
C ALA A 44 9.90 -8.48 6.80
N ALA A 45 10.16 -7.46 5.98
CA ALA A 45 11.52 -6.98 5.68
C ALA A 45 12.11 -6.01 6.73
N THR A 46 11.34 -5.57 7.73
CA THR A 46 11.81 -4.61 8.74
C THR A 46 11.96 -5.24 10.12
N ALA A 47 12.97 -4.81 10.88
CA ALA A 47 13.15 -5.18 12.28
C ALA A 47 12.12 -4.56 13.24
N LYS A 48 11.27 -3.64 12.76
CA LYS A 48 10.23 -2.97 13.57
C LYS A 48 8.82 -3.14 12.95
N PRO A 49 8.33 -4.38 12.79
CA PRO A 49 7.17 -4.70 11.96
C PRO A 49 5.88 -3.99 12.41
N THR A 50 5.63 -3.90 13.73
CA THR A 50 4.45 -3.24 14.28
C THR A 50 4.43 -1.75 14.01
N SER A 51 5.53 -1.04 14.30
CA SER A 51 5.60 0.42 14.13
C SER A 51 5.52 0.84 12.66
N VAL A 52 6.25 0.15 11.78
CA VAL A 52 6.24 0.43 10.34
C VAL A 52 4.88 0.07 9.74
N GLY A 53 4.30 -1.07 10.15
CA GLY A 53 2.98 -1.50 9.69
C GLY A 53 1.90 -0.49 10.06
N SER A 54 1.87 -0.06 11.33
CA SER A 54 0.94 0.97 11.81
C SER A 54 1.12 2.29 11.08
N PHE A 55 2.36 2.73 10.85
CA PHE A 55 2.66 3.95 10.12
C PHE A 55 2.14 3.91 8.67
N ILE A 56 2.47 2.86 7.91
CA ILE A 56 2.04 2.72 6.51
C ILE A 56 0.51 2.57 6.43
N ALA A 57 -0.09 1.78 7.32
CA ALA A 57 -1.54 1.59 7.34
C ALA A 57 -2.27 2.89 7.71
N ALA A 58 -1.76 3.68 8.66
CA ALA A 58 -2.32 4.99 8.99
C ALA A 58 -2.18 5.98 7.82
N PHE A 59 -1.03 5.97 7.13
CA PHE A 59 -0.80 6.79 5.95
C PHE A 59 -1.84 6.53 4.86
N PHE A 60 -2.05 5.27 4.46
CA PHE A 60 -3.06 4.96 3.43
C PHE A 60 -4.51 5.14 3.92
N ARG A 61 -4.80 4.91 5.21
CA ARG A 61 -6.12 5.25 5.79
C ARG A 61 -6.41 6.74 5.70
N SER A 62 -5.42 7.60 5.88
CA SER A 62 -5.60 9.05 5.73
C SER A 62 -6.03 9.47 4.31
N TRP A 63 -5.81 8.60 3.33
CA TRP A 63 -6.27 8.77 1.94
C TRP A 63 -7.55 7.99 1.62
N GLY A 64 -8.29 7.55 2.64
CA GLY A 64 -9.58 6.86 2.48
C GLY A 64 -9.49 5.39 2.10
N CYS A 65 -8.29 4.81 2.01
CA CYS A 65 -8.14 3.38 1.67
C CYS A 65 -8.62 2.48 2.82
N ARG A 66 -9.30 1.38 2.48
CA ARG A 66 -9.66 0.36 3.47
C ARG A 66 -8.47 -0.54 3.73
N MET A 67 -8.00 -0.57 4.97
CA MET A 67 -6.96 -1.51 5.38
C MET A 67 -7.57 -2.83 5.82
N TRP A 68 -6.96 -3.93 5.41
CA TRP A 68 -7.25 -5.24 5.97
C TRP A 68 -6.77 -5.27 7.43
N GLN A 69 -7.64 -5.76 8.32
CA GLN A 69 -7.33 -6.02 9.74
C GLN A 69 -7.39 -7.54 9.95
N PHE A 70 -6.44 -8.07 10.71
CA PHE A 70 -6.42 -9.48 11.12
C PHE A 70 -7.38 -9.71 12.29
#